data_AF-A0A9Q0ZUP5-F1
#
_entry.id   AF-A0A9Q0ZUP5-F1
#
_cell.length_a   1.000
_cell.length_b   1.000
_cell.length_c   1.000
_cell.angle_alpha   90.00
_cell.angle_beta   90.00
_cell.angle_gamma   90.00
#
_symmetry.space_group_name_H-M   'P 1'
#
loop_
_entity.id
_entity.type
_entity.pdbx_description
1 polymer ?
#
loop_
_entity_poly.entity_id
_entity_poly.type
_entity_poly.pdbx_seq_one_letter_code
_entity_poly.pdbx_strand_id
1 'polypeptide(L)'
;MPTLNLHTNIPVDAVTTSDILKDATKALSKIIGKPESVKYPVQQLSYYKTIADILQTKLSIDSSRFYIKFFDSPRSFFGFNGTTF
;
A
#
# COMPACT_ATOMS: atom_id res chain seq x y z
N MET A 1 10.36 2.47 6.99
CA MET A 1 9.33 3.42 6.49
C MET A 1 8.49 2.71 5.44
N PRO A 2 7.17 2.58 5.63
CA PRO A 2 6.32 1.95 4.63
C PRO A 2 6.08 2.89 3.45
N THR A 3 6.18 2.36 2.24
CA THR A 3 5.86 3.07 0.98
C THR A 3 4.86 2.28 0.16
N LEU A 4 3.86 2.96 -0.40
CA LEU A 4 2.91 2.39 -1.35
C LEU A 4 3.06 3.11 -2.69
N ASN A 5 3.43 2.36 -3.73
CA ASN A 5 3.48 2.85 -5.11
C ASN A 5 2.40 2.15 -5.93
N LEU A 6 1.50 2.93 -6.54
CA LEU A 6 0.41 2.41 -7.35
C LEU A 6 0.61 2.81 -8.82
N HIS A 7 0.60 1.80 -9.69
CA HIS A 7 0.66 1.99 -11.13
C HIS A 7 -0.58 1.35 -11.74
N THR A 8 -1.36 2.12 -12.48
CA THR A 8 -2.59 1.66 -13.16
C THR A 8 -2.62 2.21 -14.58
N ASN A 9 -3.25 1.47 -15.49
CA ASN A 9 -3.51 1.90 -16.86
C ASN A 9 -4.86 2.63 -16.99
N ILE A 10 -5.63 2.74 -15.91
CA ILE A 10 -6.87 3.51 -15.88
C ILE A 10 -6.50 5.00 -15.78
N PRO A 11 -7.04 5.87 -16.64
CA PRO A 11 -6.87 7.31 -16.49
C PRO A 11 -7.59 7.75 -15.21
N VAL A 12 -6.85 8.31 -14.27
CA VAL A 12 -7.37 8.83 -12.99
C VAL A 12 -7.01 10.31 -12.90
N ASP A 13 -7.97 11.15 -12.49
CA ASP A 13 -7.69 12.56 -12.23
C ASP A 13 -6.92 12.75 -10.91
N ALA A 14 -6.39 13.95 -10.71
CA ALA A 14 -5.58 14.26 -9.53
C ALA A 14 -6.35 14.19 -8.20
N VAL A 15 -7.64 14.53 -8.20
CA VAL A 15 -8.48 14.51 -6.99
C VAL A 15 -8.72 13.07 -6.57
N THR A 16 -9.20 12.24 -7.51
CA THR A 16 -9.44 10.81 -7.27
C THR A 16 -8.15 10.08 -6.87
N THR A 17 -7.02 10.41 -7.49
CA THR A 17 -5.71 9.87 -7.08
C THR A 17 -5.37 10.23 -5.63
N SER A 18 -5.57 11.49 -5.24
CA SER A 18 -5.29 11.93 -3.87
C SER A 18 -6.18 11.24 -2.83
N ASP A 19 -7.44 11.00 -3.17
CA ASP A 19 -8.39 10.33 -2.28
C ASP A 19 -8.06 8.85 -2.12
N ILE A 20 -7.70 8.16 -3.21
CA ILE A 20 -7.21 6.78 -3.16
C ILE A 20 -5.96 6.69 -2.27
N LEU A 21 -5.00 7.58 -2.45
CA LEU A 21 -3.76 7.58 -1.66
C LEU A 21 -4.02 7.88 -0.19
N LYS A 22 -4.92 8.82 0.14
CA LYS A 22 -5.33 9.11 1.52
C LYS A 22 -6.02 7.92 2.17
N ASP A 23 -6.98 7.32 1.47
CA ASP A 23 -7.73 6.16 1.97
C ASP A 23 -6.79 4.96 2.18
N ALA A 24 -5.90 4.70 1.22
CA ALA A 24 -4.91 3.64 1.32
C ALA A 24 -3.92 3.88 2.47
N THR A 25 -3.40 5.11 2.61
CA THR A 25 -2.47 5.46 3.69
C THR A 25 -3.12 5.31 5.06
N LYS A 26 -4.37 5.76 5.21
CA LYS A 26 -5.14 5.65 6.45
C LYS A 26 -5.48 4.20 6.80
N ALA A 27 -5.77 3.38 5.80
CA ALA A 27 -6.09 1.98 6.01
C ALA A 27 -4.82 1.17 6.36
N LEU A 28 -3.72 1.39 5.64
CA LEU A 28 -2.43 0.76 5.91
C LEU A 28 -1.85 1.16 7.27
N SER A 29 -1.95 2.43 7.67
CA SER A 29 -1.42 2.88 8.97
C SER A 29 -2.06 2.15 10.15
N LYS A 30 -3.36 1.85 10.07
CA LYS A 30 -4.08 1.04 11.07
C LYS A 30 -3.61 -0.41 11.15
N ILE A 31 -3.12 -0.97 10.04
CA ILE A 31 -2.66 -2.36 9.96
C ILE A 31 -1.18 -2.46 10.36
N ILE A 32 -0.37 -1.49 9.98
CA ILE A 32 1.07 -1.40 10.28
C ILE A 32 1.31 -1.04 11.75
N GLY A 33 0.45 -0.22 12.37
CA GLY A 33 0.57 0.18 13.79
C GLY A 33 0.30 -0.92 14.82
N LYS A 34 0.13 -2.19 14.42
CA LYS A 34 -0.01 -3.32 15.33
C LYS A 34 1.37 -3.96 15.60
N PRO A 35 1.72 -4.24 16.87
CA PRO A 35 3.08 -4.63 17.25
C PRO A 35 3.49 -5.99 16.66
N GLU A 36 4.57 -5.98 15.88
CA GLU A 36 5.64 -6.98 15.60
C GLU A 36 5.37 -8.51 15.65
N SER A 37 4.12 -8.97 15.75
CA SER A 37 3.81 -10.37 16.07
C SER A 37 3.07 -11.10 14.95
N VAL A 38 2.85 -10.45 13.81
CA VAL A 38 2.24 -11.12 12.66
C VAL A 38 3.34 -11.54 11.71
N LYS A 39 3.84 -12.75 11.91
CA LYS A 39 4.75 -13.42 10.97
C LYS A 39 4.11 -13.47 9.58
N TYR A 40 4.91 -13.26 8.54
CA TYR A 40 4.54 -13.65 7.17
C TYR A 40 3.98 -15.08 7.19
N PRO A 41 2.85 -15.38 6.49
CA PRO A 41 2.18 -14.62 5.43
C PRO A 41 0.89 -13.86 5.83
N VAL A 42 0.45 -13.92 7.09
CA VAL A 42 -0.92 -13.50 7.48
C VAL A 42 -1.15 -11.99 7.30
N GLN A 43 -0.14 -11.16 7.55
CA GLN A 43 -0.26 -9.70 7.40
C GLN A 43 -0.41 -9.28 5.93
N GLN A 44 0.29 -9.98 5.02
CA GLN A 44 0.26 -9.73 3.58
C GLN A 44 -1.14 -9.84 2.99
N LEU A 45 -1.91 -10.84 3.44
CA LEU A 45 -3.29 -11.04 3.00
C LEU A 45 -4.21 -9.90 3.45
N SER A 46 -4.01 -9.36 4.66
CA SER A 46 -4.79 -8.23 5.16
C SER A 46 -4.50 -6.94 4.40
N TYR A 47 -3.23 -6.69 4.03
CA TYR A 47 -2.85 -5.58 3.15
C TYR A 47 -3.49 -5.72 1.77
N TYR A 48 -3.42 -6.92 1.19
CA TYR A 48 -4.02 -7.21 -0.11
C TYR A 48 -5.52 -6.94 -0.11
N LYS A 49 -6.25 -7.49 0.86
CA LYS A 49 -7.70 -7.30 0.97
C LYS A 49 -8.07 -5.83 1.08
N THR A 50 -7.39 -5.09 1.95
CA THR A 50 -7.66 -3.67 2.17
C THR A 50 -7.43 -2.84 0.91
N ILE A 51 -6.33 -3.09 0.19
CA ILE A 51 -6.03 -2.40 -1.07
C ILE A 51 -7.05 -2.82 -2.14
N ALA A 52 -7.41 -4.10 -2.22
CA ALA A 52 -8.42 -4.61 -3.15
C ALA A 52 -9.76 -3.87 -2.99
N ASP A 53 -10.24 -3.73 -1.75
CA ASP A 53 -11.51 -3.08 -1.46
C ASP A 53 -11.50 -1.60 -1.90
N ILE A 54 -10.39 -0.89 -1.70
CA ILE A 54 -10.22 0.51 -2.12
C ILE A 54 -10.21 0.62 -3.65
N LEU A 55 -9.44 -0.25 -4.34
CA LEU A 55 -9.34 -0.22 -5.81
C LEU A 55 -10.64 -0.63 -6.48
N GLN A 56 -11.35 -1.60 -5.91
CA GLN A 56 -12.67 -1.99 -6.37
C GLN A 56 -13.66 -0.83 -6.22
N THR A 57 -13.68 -0.18 -5.06
CA THR A 57 -14.66 0.89 -4.77
C THR A 57 -14.38 2.16 -5.59
N LYS A 58 -13.11 2.54 -5.76
CA LYS A 58 -12.73 3.82 -6.37
C LYS A 58 -12.48 3.73 -7.87
N LEU A 59 -11.94 2.61 -8.34
CA LEU A 59 -11.51 2.43 -9.73
C LEU A 59 -12.22 1.28 -10.44
N SER A 60 -13.12 0.55 -9.77
CA SER A 60 -13.78 -0.65 -10.32
C SER A 60 -12.78 -1.70 -10.84
N ILE A 61 -11.62 -1.79 -10.20
CA ILE A 61 -10.60 -2.80 -10.52
C ILE A 61 -10.85 -4.05 -9.69
N ASP A 62 -11.20 -5.15 -10.36
CA ASP A 62 -11.34 -6.45 -9.72
C ASP A 62 -10.00 -6.96 -9.16
N SER A 63 -10.09 -7.69 -8.04
CA SER A 63 -8.91 -8.25 -7.37
C SER A 63 -8.07 -9.18 -8.23
N SER A 64 -8.66 -9.84 -9.24
CA SER A 64 -7.92 -10.68 -10.20
C SER A 64 -7.03 -9.89 -11.17
N ARG A 65 -7.19 -8.57 -11.25
CA ARG A 65 -6.54 -7.72 -12.27
C ARG A 65 -5.31 -6.96 -11.78
N PHE A 66 -4.90 -7.15 -10.54
CA PHE A 66 -3.71 -6.51 -10.01
C PHE A 66 -2.85 -7.47 -9.19
N TYR A 67 -1.62 -7.06 -8.93
CA TYR A 67 -0.70 -7.75 -8.06
C TYR A 67 -0.09 -6.75 -7.08
N ILE A 68 0.36 -7.24 -5.93
CA ILE A 68 1.08 -6.42 -4.95
C ILE A 68 2.43 -7.08 -4.70
N LYS A 69 3.50 -6.29 -4.79
CA LYS A 69 4.85 -6.72 -4.43
C LYS A 69 5.21 -6.10 -3.08
N PHE A 70 5.64 -6.96 -2.16
CA PHE A 70 6.13 -6.56 -0.86
C PHE A 70 7.65 -6.61 -0.90
N PHE A 71 8.28 -5.53 -0.46
CA PHE A 71 9.73 -5.41 -0.37
C PHE A 71 10.09 -5.06 1.06
N ASP A 72 10.86 -5.94 1.70
CA ASP A 72 11.50 -5.64 2.96
C ASP A 72 12.94 -5.20 2.66
N SER A 73 13.20 -3.90 2.80
CA SER A 73 14.50 -3.31 2.53
C SER A 73 15.20 -2.96 3.83
N PRO A 74 16.45 -3.40 4.04
CA PRO A 74 17.27 -2.95 5.16
C PRO A 74 17.32 -1.42 5.24
N ARG A 75 17.41 -0.90 6.47
CA ARG A 75 17.39 0.54 6.76
C ARG A 75 18.49 1.31 6.01
N SER A 76 19.69 0.71 5.90
CA SER A 76 20.83 1.26 5.18
C SER A 76 20.57 1.47 3.68
N PHE A 77 19.60 0.78 3.08
CA PHE A 77 19.22 0.94 1.67
C PHE A 77 18.04 1.91 1.47
N PHE A 78 17.54 2.54 2.53
CA PHE A 78 16.42 3.46 2.46
C PHE A 78 16.85 4.88 2.85
N GLY A 79 16.90 5.78 1.86
CA GLY A 79 17.28 7.18 2.05
C GLY A 79 16.13 8.08 2.51
N PHE A 80 16.41 9.06 3.36
CA PHE A 80 15.46 10.08 3.80
C PHE A 80 16.18 11.36 4.25
N ASN A 81 15.70 12.53 3.79
CA ASN A 81 16.23 13.85 4.18
C ASN A 81 17.77 14.02 4.09
N GLY A 82 18.39 13.44 3.06
CA GLY A 82 19.84 13.55 2.83
C GLY A 82 20.68 12.55 3.63
N THR A 83 20.07 11.67 4.41
CA THR A 83 20.74 10.54 5.09
C THR A 83 20.07 9.21 4.73
N THR A 84 20.58 8.10 5.26
CA THR A 84 19.86 6.81 5.30
C THR A 84 19.17 6.64 6.66
N PHE A 85 18.24 5.68 6.75
CA PHE A 85 17.67 5.23 8.03
C PHE A 85 18.60 4.34 8.85
#